data_AF-A0A166V7G2-F1
#
_entry.id   AF-A0A166V7G2-F1
#
_cell.length_a   1.000
_cell.length_b   1.000
_cell.length_c   1.000
_cell.angle_alpha   90.00
_cell.angle_beta   90.00
_cell.angle_gamma   90.00
#
_symmetry.space_group_name_H-M   'P 1'
#
loop_
_entity.id
_entity.type
_entity.pdbx_description
1 polymer ?
#
loop_
_entity_poly.entity_id
_entity_poly.type
_entity_poly.pdbx_seq_one_letter_code
_entity_poly.pdbx_strand_id
1 'polypeptide(L)' 'MSNKEQKSTKTNPVVLGLGIGFAIGVGVGVAIGNIALGIGVGIAIGAGIATTQGKSK' A
#
# COMPACT_ATOMS: atom_id res chain seq x y z
N MET A 1 6.20 0.65 29.46
CA MET A 1 6.80 -0.12 28.35
C MET A 1 5.64 -0.63 27.51
N SER A 2 5.36 -0.12 26.31
CA SER A 2 6.27 -0.01 25.17
C SER A 2 6.16 1.34 24.44
N ASN A 3 7.30 2.01 24.31
CA ASN A 3 7.53 3.14 23.43
C ASN A 3 7.42 2.62 21.99
N LYS A 4 6.28 2.85 21.33
CA LYS A 4 6.14 2.60 19.91
C LYS A 4 6.86 3.75 19.22
N GLU A 5 8.12 3.53 18.87
CA GLU A 5 8.94 4.44 18.07
C GLU A 5 8.11 5.00 16.91
N GLN A 6 7.61 6.22 17.08
CA GLN A 6 7.09 7.03 15.99
C GLN A 6 8.31 7.52 15.23
N LYS A 7 8.93 6.61 14.47
CA LYS A 7 10.05 6.94 13.59
C LYS A 7 9.48 7.91 12.56
N SER A 8 9.79 9.19 12.74
CA SER A 8 9.59 10.25 11.75
C SER A 8 10.50 9.98 10.56
N THR A 9 10.21 8.91 9.82
CA THR A 9 10.83 8.62 8.53
C THR A 9 10.00 9.34 7.50
N LYS A 10 10.64 10.20 6.73
CA LYS A 10 10.11 10.78 5.50
C LYS A 10 9.37 9.68 4.71
N THR A 11 8.05 9.61 4.84
CA THR A 11 7.27 8.49 4.32
C THR A 11 7.31 8.60 2.82
N ASN A 12 8.06 7.71 2.18
CA ASN A 12 8.12 7.68 0.73
C ASN A 12 6.70 7.43 0.19
N PRO A 13 6.18 8.28 -0.71
CA PRO A 13 4.84 8.10 -1.26
C PRO A 13 4.68 6.73 -1.92
N VAL A 14 5.79 6.15 -2.40
CA VAL A 14 5.86 4.78 -2.90
C VAL A 14 5.56 3.73 -1.83
N VAL A 15 6.18 3.84 -0.66
CA VAL A 15 5.98 2.90 0.45
C VAL A 15 4.57 3.03 1.01
N LEU A 16 4.06 4.26 1.10
CA LEU A 16 2.68 4.52 1.54
C LEU A 16 1.65 3.95 0.55
N GLY A 17 1.81 4.26 -0.74
CA GLY A 17 0.92 3.78 -1.79
C GLY A 17 0.89 2.26 -1.87
N LEU A 18 2.06 1.62 -1.89
CA LEU A 18 2.15 0.16 -1.88
C LEU A 18 1.56 -0.47 -0.61
N GLY A 19 1.78 0.11 0.57
CA GLY A 19 1.21 -0.41 1.82
C GLY A 19 -0.32 -0.37 1.82
N ILE A 20 -0.91 0.76 1.38
CA ILE A 20 -2.36 0.92 1.27
C ILE A 20 -2.92 -0.05 0.23
N GLY A 21 -2.32 -0.07 -0.97
CA GLY A 21 -2.75 -0.94 -2.05
C GLY A 21 -2.67 -2.42 -1.69
N PHE A 22 -1.61 -2.84 -1.00
CA PHE A 22 -1.45 -4.21 -0.52
C PHE A 22 -2.50 -4.59 0.52
N ALA A 23 -2.77 -3.73 1.51
CA ALA A 23 -3.78 -4.01 2.54
C ALA A 23 -5.18 -4.19 1.94
N ILE A 24 -5.56 -3.30 1.00
CA ILE A 24 -6.85 -3.39 0.30
C ILE A 24 -6.87 -4.63 -0.59
N GLY A 25 -5.82 -4.85 -1.39
CA GLY A 25 -5.73 -5.95 -2.32
C GLY A 25 -5.79 -7.32 -1.66
N VAL A 26 -5.09 -7.50 -0.53
CA VAL A 26 -5.16 -8.74 0.25
C VAL A 26 -6.55 -8.93 0.85
N GLY A 27 -7.14 -7.89 1.45
CA GLY A 27 -8.49 -7.99 2.02
C GLY A 27 -9.54 -8.37 0.98
N VAL A 28 -9.49 -7.74 -0.20
CA VAL A 28 -10.39 -8.03 -1.33
C VAL A 28 -10.10 -9.40 -1.94
N GLY A 29 -8.82 -9.77 -2.10
CA GLY A 29 -8.41 -11.07 -2.63
C GLY A 29 -8.85 -12.23 -1.75
N VAL A 30 -8.76 -12.07 -0.43
CA VAL A 30 -9.28 -13.05 0.55
C VAL A 30 -10.80 -13.16 0.42
N ALA A 31 -11.51 -12.04 0.33
CA ALA A 31 -12.97 -12.03 0.23
C ALA A 31 -13.49 -12.69 -1.07
N ILE A 32 -12.77 -12.54 -2.18
CA ILE A 32 -13.10 -13.13 -3.47
C ILE A 32 -12.62 -14.60 -3.56
N GLY A 33 -11.75 -15.04 -2.63
CA GLY A 33 -11.09 -16.35 -2.70
C GLY A 33 -10.00 -16.45 -3.76
N ASN A 34 -9.55 -15.30 -4.30
CA ASN A 34 -8.47 -15.22 -5.28
C ASN A 34 -7.43 -14.17 -4.86
N ILE A 35 -6.44 -14.64 -4.09
CA ILE A 35 -5.34 -13.81 -3.57
C ILE A 35 -4.46 -13.26 -4.68
N ALA A 36 -4.23 -14.03 -5.75
CA ALA A 36 -3.40 -13.58 -6.87
C ALA A 36 -4.00 -12.33 -7.53
N LEU A 37 -5.32 -12.34 -7.74
CA LEU A 37 -6.05 -11.23 -8.33
C LEU A 37 -6.11 -10.04 -7.37
N GLY A 38 -6.35 -10.29 -6.07
CA GLY A 38 -6.34 -9.26 -5.04
C GLY A 38 -4.99 -8.55 -4.89
N ILE A 39 -3.88 -9.29 -4.79
CA ILE A 39 -2.54 -8.73 -4.72
C ILE A 39 -2.19 -8.00 -6.02
N GLY A 40 -2.50 -8.57 -7.18
CA GLY A 40 -2.23 -7.93 -8.48
C GLY A 40 -2.93 -6.57 -8.62
N VAL A 41 -4.23 -6.52 -8.31
CA VAL A 41 -5.02 -5.28 -8.33
C VAL A 41 -4.58 -4.31 -7.24
N GLY A 42 -4.34 -4.80 -6.03
CA GLY A 42 -3.88 -4.00 -4.89
C GLY A 42 -2.54 -3.31 -5.15
N ILE A 43 -1.57 -4.04 -5.69
CA ILE A 43 -0.25 -3.48 -6.06
C ILE A 43 -0.40 -2.48 -7.21
N ALA A 44 -1.25 -2.74 -8.21
CA ALA A 44 -1.50 -1.79 -9.29
C ALA A 44 -2.10 -0.46 -8.78
N ILE A 45 -3.09 -0.53 -7.88
CA ILE A 45 -3.69 0.65 -7.23
C ILE A 45 -2.65 1.37 -6.38
N GLY A 46 -1.91 0.64 -5.55
CA GLY A 46 -0.89 1.21 -4.68
C GLY A 46 0.24 1.89 -5.44
N ALA A 47 0.68 1.30 -6.56
CA ALA A 47 1.65 1.89 -7.48
C ALA A 47 1.08 3.13 -8.20
N GLY A 48 -0.20 3.12 -8.59
CA GLY A 48 -0.87 4.29 -9.17
C GLY A 48 -0.92 5.47 -8.20
N ILE A 49 -1.28 5.22 -6.94
CA ILE A 49 -1.30 6.25 -5.89
C ILE A 49 0.12 6.76 -5.60
N ALA A 50 1.07 5.84 -5.49
CA ALA A 50 2.48 6.16 -5.27
C ALA A 50 3.07 7.05 -6.36
N THR A 51 2.78 6.75 -7.62
CA THR A 51 3.26 7.54 -8.77
C THR A 51 2.57 8.89 -8.86
N THR A 52 1.26 8.97 -8.58
CA THR A 52 0.53 10.25 -8.59
C THR A 52 0.95 11.18 -7.45
N GLN A 53 1.21 10.64 -6.24
CA GLN A 53 1.66 11.43 -5.09
C GLN A 53 3.17 11.74 -5.15
N GLY A 54 3.97 10.86 -5.77
CA GLY A 54 5.38 11.11 -6.04
C GLY A 54 5.61 12.15 -7.14
N LYS A 55 4.65 12.31 -8.06
CA LYS A 55 4.65 13.32 -9.13
C LYS A 55 4.10 14.67 -8.65
N SER A 56 4.49 15.13 -7.47
CA SER A 56 4.16 16.47 -6.98
C SER A 56 5.38 17.41 -7.02
N LYS A 57 6.27 17.20 -8.00
CA LYS A 57 7.43 18.05 -8.29
C LYS A 57 7.46 18.49 -9.74
#